data_AF-A0A7V0IF83-F1
#
_entry.id   AF-A0A7V0IF83-F1
#
_cell.length_a   1.000
_cell.length_b   1.000
_cell.length_c   1.000
_cell.angle_alpha   90.00
_cell.angle_beta   90.00
_cell.angle_gamma   90.00
#
_symmetry.space_group_name_H-M   'P 1'
#
loop_
_entity.id
_entity.type
_entity.pdbx_description
1 polymer ?
#
loop_
_entity_poly.entity_id
_entity_poly.type
_entity_poly.pdbx_seq_one_letter_code
_entity_poly.pdbx_strand_id
1 'polypeptide(L)'
;MKVVVFLSVCAAGAENFAPVVLYSPDARITSGEFTRPLAPADTISDSAQISTGRDKLYLLACPGQILEFSTGTEFAIYPQGRKITLLRGTMTIHTREEGDTLCYSLEIDSAVVRFASPGQVFVRIGDSITRFTQGEVAEHIGYAPPPEKWYKSSQKDGRYLFSLLEDGKISNREFVFEFPSARPKFFRQYARGHSGYATYRGEKYYWGGLVYQMYLWKIKFVYDLWFAYSFQSGFYRDWAGWEDWVDHIKYIEVFRRGDPVFLRVGLIENKRYGRGLLVDNYNNAVFLPFEKLNGAELNIDLANFKADVFINDVKYPALFGGYAHRKFSDRLSIYIYAA
;
A
#
# COMPACT_ATOMS: atom_id res chain seq x y z
N MET A 1 21.39 -19.12 -23.29
CA MET A 1 21.54 -20.30 -22.40
C MET A 1 20.92 -19.94 -21.07
N LYS A 2 19.67 -20.37 -20.81
CA LYS A 2 18.95 -20.10 -19.55
C LYS A 2 19.49 -21.09 -18.51
N VAL A 3 20.26 -20.60 -17.54
CA VAL A 3 20.57 -21.37 -16.33
C VAL A 3 19.28 -21.40 -15.51
N VAL A 4 18.48 -22.44 -15.72
CA VAL A 4 17.40 -22.77 -14.79
C VAL A 4 18.11 -23.33 -13.57
N VAL A 5 18.24 -22.53 -12.51
CA VAL A 5 18.61 -23.04 -11.19
C VAL A 5 17.42 -23.89 -10.74
N PHE A 6 17.42 -25.16 -11.12
CA PHE A 6 16.63 -26.15 -10.42
C PHE A 6 17.18 -26.19 -9.00
N LEU A 7 16.50 -25.53 -8.06
CA LEU A 7 16.51 -25.92 -6.66
C LEU A 7 15.83 -27.30 -6.59
N SER A 8 16.53 -28.31 -7.11
CA SER A 8 16.26 -29.71 -6.83
C SER A 8 16.63 -29.91 -5.37
N VAL A 9 15.69 -29.62 -4.48
CA VAL A 9 15.74 -30.06 -3.08
C VAL A 9 15.36 -31.54 -3.09
N CYS A 10 16.23 -32.37 -3.68
CA CYS A 10 16.22 -33.79 -3.42
C CYS A 10 17.12 -34.01 -2.21
N ALA A 11 16.50 -34.47 -1.13
CA ALA A 11 17.14 -34.90 0.09
C ALA A 11 18.26 -35.92 -0.19
N ALA A 12 19.51 -35.48 -0.17
CA ALA A 12 20.70 -36.31 0.05
C ALA A 12 21.90 -35.38 0.31
N GLY A 13 22.31 -35.26 1.58
CA GLY A 13 23.51 -34.53 2.01
C GLY A 13 23.19 -33.15 2.59
N ALA A 14 23.30 -33.02 3.91
CA ALA A 14 23.23 -31.75 4.63
C ALA A 14 24.49 -30.88 4.42
N GLU A 15 24.96 -30.77 3.19
CA GLU A 15 26.17 -30.03 2.85
C GLU A 15 25.82 -28.57 2.54
N ASN A 16 26.17 -27.69 3.48
CA ASN A 16 26.35 -26.25 3.33
C ASN A 16 25.35 -25.52 2.42
N PHE A 17 24.09 -25.43 2.84
CA PHE A 17 23.12 -24.53 2.20
C PHE A 17 23.50 -23.07 2.50
N ALA A 18 24.04 -22.37 1.49
CA ALA A 18 24.28 -20.95 1.56
C ALA A 18 22.94 -20.18 1.45
N PRO A 19 22.67 -19.21 2.32
CA PRO A 19 21.47 -18.39 2.22
C PRO A 19 21.37 -17.72 0.85
N VAL A 20 20.16 -17.73 0.29
CA VAL A 20 19.88 -17.13 -1.02
C VAL A 20 19.00 -15.90 -0.85
N VAL A 21 19.38 -14.81 -1.49
CA VAL A 21 18.60 -13.57 -1.49
C VAL A 21 17.37 -13.74 -2.39
N LEU A 22 16.18 -13.57 -1.84
CA LEU A 22 14.93 -13.61 -2.61
C LEU A 22 14.54 -12.22 -3.12
N TYR A 23 14.64 -11.21 -2.26
CA TYR A 23 14.23 -9.84 -2.56
C TYR A 23 15.04 -8.84 -1.74
N SER A 24 15.63 -7.84 -2.38
CA SER A 24 16.64 -6.97 -1.76
C SER A 24 16.85 -5.61 -2.46
N PRO A 25 15.80 -4.87 -2.85
CA PRO A 25 15.92 -3.72 -3.75
C PRO A 25 16.93 -2.65 -3.29
N ASP A 26 17.00 -2.41 -1.97
CA ASP A 26 17.82 -1.36 -1.35
C ASP A 26 18.86 -1.93 -0.35
N ALA A 27 19.09 -3.24 -0.35
CA ALA A 27 20.01 -3.86 0.61
C ALA A 27 21.47 -3.81 0.13
N ARG A 28 22.41 -3.68 1.07
CA ARG A 28 23.85 -3.66 0.81
C ARG A 28 24.55 -4.71 1.65
N ILE A 29 25.60 -5.28 1.08
CA ILE A 29 26.49 -6.24 1.72
C ILE A 29 27.90 -5.67 1.78
N THR A 30 28.51 -5.78 2.95
CA THR A 30 29.87 -5.32 3.26
C THR A 30 30.72 -6.51 3.67
N SER A 31 31.82 -6.72 2.96
CA SER A 31 32.83 -7.73 3.25
C SER A 31 34.21 -7.08 3.26
N GLY A 32 34.83 -6.99 4.44
CA GLY A 32 36.04 -6.18 4.63
C GLY A 32 35.78 -4.71 4.28
N GLU A 33 36.57 -4.16 3.36
CA GLU A 33 36.44 -2.77 2.90
C GLU A 33 35.45 -2.60 1.73
N PHE A 34 34.95 -3.70 1.16
CA PHE A 34 34.11 -3.66 -0.03
C PHE A 34 32.63 -3.65 0.34
N THR A 35 31.91 -2.60 -0.09
CA THR A 35 30.45 -2.51 0.00
C THR A 35 29.84 -2.59 -1.39
N ARG A 36 28.85 -3.47 -1.59
CA ARG A 36 28.11 -3.58 -2.87
C ARG A 36 26.60 -3.75 -2.63
N PRO A 37 25.74 -3.41 -3.61
CA PRO A 37 24.33 -3.79 -3.55
C PRO A 37 24.17 -5.31 -3.57
N LEU A 38 23.13 -5.78 -2.87
CA LEU A 38 22.76 -7.19 -2.81
C LEU A 38 21.65 -7.45 -3.82
N ALA A 39 21.86 -8.37 -4.77
CA ALA A 39 20.90 -8.64 -5.83
C ALA A 39 20.07 -9.91 -5.53
N PRO A 40 18.84 -10.03 -6.07
CA PRO A 40 18.10 -11.28 -6.04
C PRO A 40 18.92 -12.44 -6.64
N ALA A 41 18.77 -13.62 -6.04
CA ALA A 41 19.53 -14.85 -6.29
C ALA A 41 21.03 -14.80 -5.91
N ASP A 42 21.53 -13.71 -5.30
CA ASP A 42 22.86 -13.73 -4.70
C ASP A 42 22.90 -14.77 -3.56
N THR A 43 23.95 -15.57 -3.54
CA THR A 43 24.29 -16.44 -2.41
C THR A 43 25.20 -15.70 -1.44
N ILE A 44 25.02 -15.95 -0.14
CA ILE A 44 25.90 -15.41 0.89
C ILE A 44 26.83 -16.55 1.33
N SER A 45 28.06 -16.55 0.82
CA SER A 45 29.04 -17.63 1.05
C SER A 45 29.99 -17.37 2.21
N ASP A 46 30.24 -16.10 2.52
CA ASP A 46 31.24 -15.66 3.49
C ASP A 46 30.61 -14.86 4.63
N SER A 47 31.37 -14.66 5.70
CA SER A 47 31.00 -13.74 6.77
C SER A 47 30.85 -12.32 6.23
N ALA A 48 29.63 -11.80 6.24
CA ALA A 48 29.35 -10.48 5.69
C ALA A 48 28.36 -9.74 6.57
N GLN A 49 28.56 -8.42 6.69
CA GLN A 49 27.61 -7.53 7.30
C GLN A 49 26.64 -7.01 6.24
N ILE A 50 25.35 -7.06 6.52
CA ILE A 50 24.28 -6.68 5.61
C ILE A 50 23.45 -5.60 6.27
N SER A 51 23.07 -4.59 5.48
CA SER A 51 22.18 -3.51 5.89
C SER A 51 21.02 -3.39 4.92
N THR A 52 19.81 -3.23 5.45
CA THR A 52 18.61 -2.95 4.63
C THR A 52 18.39 -1.43 4.56
N GLY A 53 18.05 -0.94 3.36
CA GLY A 53 17.73 0.47 3.15
C GLY A 53 16.27 0.79 3.46
N ARG A 54 15.56 1.37 2.48
CA ARG A 54 14.17 1.82 2.64
C ARG A 54 13.14 0.71 2.48
N ASP A 55 13.57 -0.44 2.01
CA ASP A 55 12.74 -1.62 1.76
C ASP A 55 13.19 -2.81 2.60
N LYS A 56 12.32 -3.81 2.68
CA LYS A 56 12.61 -5.07 3.35
C LYS A 56 13.58 -5.94 2.53
N LEU A 57 14.26 -6.84 3.23
CA LEU A 57 15.05 -7.92 2.64
C LEU A 57 14.41 -9.27 2.99
N TYR A 58 14.33 -10.18 2.02
CA TYR A 58 13.93 -11.56 2.26
C TYR A 58 15.05 -12.51 1.84
N LEU A 59 15.45 -13.40 2.75
CA LEU A 59 16.44 -14.44 2.52
C LEU A 59 15.78 -15.82 2.66
N LEU A 60 16.06 -16.72 1.73
CA LEU A 60 15.85 -18.14 1.93
C LEU A 60 17.04 -18.66 2.74
N ALA A 61 16.84 -18.90 4.04
CA ALA A 61 17.91 -19.32 4.93
C ALA A 61 18.21 -20.81 4.78
N CYS A 62 17.15 -21.62 4.69
CA CYS A 62 17.17 -23.07 4.47
C CYS A 62 15.90 -23.49 3.73
N PRO A 63 15.82 -24.72 3.17
CA PRO A 63 14.58 -25.25 2.63
C PRO A 63 13.44 -25.11 3.65
N GLY A 64 12.36 -24.42 3.27
CA GLY A 64 11.21 -24.20 4.14
C GLY A 64 11.35 -23.06 5.16
N GLN A 65 12.46 -22.31 5.19
CA GLN A 65 12.68 -21.21 6.13
C GLN A 65 13.08 -19.91 5.42
N ILE A 66 12.22 -18.89 5.53
CA ILE A 66 12.48 -17.54 5.01
C ILE A 66 12.70 -16.59 6.19
N LEU A 67 13.73 -15.77 6.08
CA LEU A 67 14.02 -14.68 7.01
C LEU A 67 13.68 -13.35 6.35
N GLU A 68 12.78 -12.60 6.99
CA GLU A 68 12.42 -11.24 6.60
C GLU A 68 13.15 -10.25 7.51
N PHE A 69 13.88 -9.30 6.93
CA PHE A 69 14.52 -8.21 7.66
C PHE A 69 13.81 -6.90 7.31
N SER A 70 13.37 -6.18 8.34
CA SER A 70 12.67 -4.90 8.17
C SER A 70 13.61 -3.81 7.66
N THR A 71 13.06 -2.66 7.26
CA THR A 71 13.82 -1.49 6.81
C THR A 71 14.82 -0.99 7.88
N GLY A 72 16.03 -0.60 7.50
CA GLY A 72 17.06 -0.10 8.43
C GLY A 72 17.67 -1.15 9.37
N THR A 73 17.46 -2.44 9.09
CA THR A 73 18.02 -3.56 9.88
C THR A 73 19.46 -3.81 9.47
N GLU A 74 20.34 -4.04 10.45
CA GLU A 74 21.72 -4.44 10.23
C GLU A 74 22.01 -5.74 10.95
N PHE A 75 22.68 -6.65 10.25
CA PHE A 75 23.03 -7.96 10.77
C PHE A 75 24.27 -8.49 10.09
N ALA A 76 24.94 -9.44 10.74
CA ALA A 76 26.01 -10.22 10.15
C ALA A 76 25.54 -11.67 10.03
N ILE A 77 25.89 -12.34 8.93
CA ILE A 77 25.59 -13.75 8.73
C ILE A 77 26.88 -14.53 8.56
N TYR A 78 26.95 -15.68 9.23
CA TYR A 78 28.08 -16.59 9.22
C TYR A 78 27.58 -17.96 8.74
N PRO A 79 27.52 -18.20 7.40
CA PRO A 79 26.93 -19.41 6.83
C PRO A 79 27.57 -20.71 7.36
N GLN A 80 28.90 -20.76 7.43
CA GLN A 80 29.65 -21.92 7.93
C GLN A 80 29.36 -22.24 9.40
N GLY A 81 29.21 -21.20 10.23
CA GLY A 81 28.87 -21.33 11.65
C GLY A 81 27.36 -21.46 11.91
N ARG A 82 26.52 -21.41 10.86
CA ARG A 82 25.06 -21.33 10.95
C ARG A 82 24.60 -20.33 12.00
N LYS A 83 25.17 -19.13 11.97
CA LYS A 83 24.93 -18.09 12.97
C LYS A 83 24.55 -16.77 12.30
N ILE A 84 23.58 -16.07 12.86
CA ILE A 84 23.21 -14.70 12.50
C ILE A 84 23.35 -13.82 13.73
N THR A 85 24.11 -12.74 13.62
CA THR A 85 24.21 -11.71 14.65
C THR A 85 23.39 -10.51 14.22
N LEU A 86 22.31 -10.22 14.94
CA LEU A 86 21.45 -9.06 14.72
C LEU A 86 21.98 -7.87 15.51
N LEU A 87 22.53 -6.88 14.80
CA LEU A 87 23.12 -5.68 15.40
C LEU A 87 22.03 -4.66 15.75
N ARG A 88 21.14 -4.38 14.78
CA ARG A 88 19.99 -3.49 14.99
C ARG A 88 18.81 -3.81 14.08
N GLY A 89 17.61 -3.40 14.49
CA GLY A 89 16.41 -3.48 13.67
C GLY A 89 15.52 -4.68 13.99
N THR A 90 14.91 -5.28 12.98
CA THR A 90 13.93 -6.36 13.17
C THR A 90 14.09 -7.47 12.16
N MET A 91 14.16 -8.71 12.67
CA MET A 91 14.06 -9.93 11.89
C MET A 91 12.74 -10.65 12.19
N THR A 92 12.05 -11.12 11.15
CA THR A 92 10.85 -11.96 11.24
C THR A 92 11.14 -13.31 10.59
N ILE A 93 10.81 -14.38 11.31
CA ILE A 93 10.98 -15.75 10.87
C ILE A 93 9.69 -16.26 10.24
N HIS A 94 9.82 -16.91 9.08
CA HIS A 94 8.76 -17.61 8.38
C HIS A 94 9.17 -19.06 8.15
N THR A 95 8.36 -19.99 8.61
CA THR A 95 8.49 -21.42 8.34
C THR A 95 7.35 -21.91 7.45
N ARG A 96 7.64 -22.93 6.63
CA ARG A 96 6.63 -23.67 5.84
C ARG A 96 5.94 -24.74 6.67
N GLU A 97 6.71 -25.47 7.48
CA GLU A 97 6.25 -26.56 8.33
C GLU A 97 6.21 -26.13 9.81
N GLU A 98 5.31 -26.72 10.58
CA GLU A 98 5.16 -26.44 12.01
C GLU A 98 6.13 -27.29 12.85
N GLY A 99 6.66 -26.72 13.93
CA GLY A 99 7.53 -27.45 14.87
C GLY A 99 8.99 -27.56 14.43
N ASP A 100 9.38 -26.86 13.37
CA ASP A 100 10.74 -26.85 12.87
C ASP A 100 11.69 -26.07 13.81
N THR A 101 13.00 -26.33 13.71
CA THR A 101 14.05 -25.58 14.39
C THR A 101 14.70 -24.63 13.40
N LEU A 102 14.81 -23.35 13.74
CA LEU A 102 15.50 -22.39 12.87
C LEU A 102 16.92 -22.88 12.60
N CYS A 103 17.30 -22.95 11.32
CA CYS A 103 18.56 -23.56 10.93
C CYS A 103 19.79 -22.71 11.27
N TYR A 104 19.59 -21.46 11.68
CA TYR A 104 20.60 -20.56 12.21
C TYR A 104 20.41 -20.31 13.70
N SER A 105 21.48 -20.30 14.47
CA SER A 105 21.50 -19.69 15.80
C SER A 105 21.54 -18.16 15.69
N LEU A 106 20.95 -17.49 16.66
CA LEU A 106 20.85 -16.05 16.70
C LEU A 106 21.66 -15.49 17.87
N GLU A 107 22.41 -14.42 17.60
CA GLU A 107 22.86 -13.49 18.62
C GLU A 107 22.14 -12.18 18.42
N ILE A 108 21.55 -11.66 19.49
CA ILE A 108 20.74 -10.44 19.46
C ILE A 108 21.47 -9.42 20.31
N ASP A 109 21.98 -8.37 19.68
CA ASP A 109 22.50 -7.18 20.36
C ASP A 109 21.33 -6.23 20.59
N SER A 110 21.15 -5.21 19.76
CA SER A 110 20.09 -4.22 19.90
C SER A 110 19.00 -4.41 18.84
N ALA A 111 18.37 -5.58 18.78
CA ALA A 111 17.39 -5.92 17.75
C ALA A 111 16.15 -6.68 18.27
N VAL A 112 15.17 -6.87 17.38
CA VAL A 112 13.92 -7.59 17.67
C VAL A 112 13.80 -8.80 16.77
N VAL A 113 13.46 -9.95 17.35
CA VAL A 113 13.16 -11.19 16.61
C VAL A 113 11.68 -11.50 16.75
N ARG A 114 11.04 -11.87 15.64
CA ARG A 114 9.60 -12.12 15.58
C ARG A 114 9.29 -13.40 14.82
N PHE A 115 8.13 -13.99 15.06
CA PHE A 115 7.64 -15.13 14.30
C PHE A 115 6.23 -14.88 13.74
N ALA A 116 6.06 -15.08 12.43
CA ALA A 116 4.79 -14.75 11.74
C ALA A 116 4.02 -15.97 11.20
N SER A 117 4.69 -17.10 10.99
CA SER A 117 4.05 -18.32 10.47
C SER A 117 3.04 -18.93 11.46
N PRO A 118 2.08 -19.74 10.98
CA PRO A 118 1.29 -20.60 11.86
C PRO A 118 2.16 -21.56 12.67
N GLY A 119 1.62 -22.07 13.78
CA GLY A 119 2.29 -23.07 14.59
C GLY A 119 3.36 -22.49 15.52
N GLN A 120 4.49 -23.20 15.60
CA GLN A 120 5.62 -22.84 16.46
C GLN A 120 6.96 -23.12 15.77
N VAL A 121 8.01 -22.42 16.20
CA VAL A 121 9.41 -22.64 15.79
C VAL A 121 10.32 -22.60 17.01
N PHE A 122 11.34 -23.46 17.04
CA PHE A 122 12.39 -23.41 18.05
C PHE A 122 13.59 -22.62 17.52
N VAL A 123 14.04 -21.64 18.29
CA VAL A 123 15.11 -20.72 17.88
C VAL A 123 16.19 -20.74 18.96
N ARG A 124 17.43 -21.02 18.58
CA ARG A 124 18.57 -20.89 19.49
C ARG A 124 18.99 -19.43 19.55
N ILE A 125 18.87 -18.78 20.70
CA ILE A 125 19.26 -17.40 20.96
C ILE A 125 20.34 -17.40 22.04
N GLY A 126 21.58 -17.04 21.67
CA GLY A 126 22.76 -17.27 22.50
C GLY A 126 22.87 -18.75 22.88
N ASP A 127 22.95 -19.02 24.18
CA ASP A 127 23.01 -20.38 24.73
C ASP A 127 21.64 -20.98 25.08
N SER A 128 20.56 -20.23 24.84
CA SER A 128 19.20 -20.65 25.17
C SER A 128 18.41 -21.11 23.93
N ILE A 129 17.46 -22.02 24.11
CA ILE A 129 16.47 -22.36 23.08
C ILE A 129 15.16 -21.72 23.48
N THR A 130 14.67 -20.82 22.64
CA THR A 130 13.38 -20.14 22.81
C THR A 130 12.37 -20.72 21.83
N ARG A 131 11.19 -21.03 22.33
CA ARG A 131 10.05 -21.43 21.51
C ARG A 131 9.24 -20.19 21.15
N PHE A 132 9.01 -19.97 19.87
CA PHE A 132 8.12 -18.92 19.38
C PHE A 132 6.80 -19.52 18.91
N THR A 133 5.70 -18.89 19.26
CA THR A 133 4.37 -19.11 18.67
C THR A 133 3.95 -17.92 17.80
N GLN A 134 2.93 -18.10 16.97
CA GLN A 134 2.53 -17.07 16.00
C GLN A 134 2.29 -15.70 16.65
N GLY A 135 2.98 -14.68 16.13
CA GLY A 135 2.84 -13.29 16.59
C GLY A 135 3.71 -12.94 17.80
N GLU A 136 4.42 -13.91 18.37
CA GLU A 136 5.38 -13.67 19.45
C GLU A 136 6.63 -12.92 18.97
N VAL A 137 7.23 -12.25 19.95
CA VAL A 137 8.36 -11.35 19.78
C VAL A 137 9.34 -11.58 20.91
N ALA A 138 10.63 -11.68 20.59
CA ALA A 138 11.71 -11.52 21.55
C ALA A 138 12.30 -10.12 21.35
N GLU A 139 12.10 -9.28 22.36
CA GLU A 139 12.50 -7.86 22.33
C GLU A 139 13.80 -7.67 23.10
N HIS A 140 14.72 -6.92 22.52
CA HIS A 140 15.78 -6.27 23.29
C HIS A 140 15.30 -4.92 23.82
N ILE A 141 15.87 -4.47 24.93
CA ILE A 141 15.46 -3.25 25.65
C ILE A 141 15.48 -2.04 24.69
N GLY A 142 14.39 -1.27 24.65
CA GLY A 142 14.31 0.00 23.90
C GLY A 142 13.53 -0.04 22.58
N TYR A 143 12.92 -1.16 22.20
CA TYR A 143 12.03 -1.23 21.04
C TYR A 143 10.55 -1.15 21.44
N ALA A 144 9.76 -0.43 20.62
CA ALA A 144 8.32 -0.41 20.79
C ALA A 144 7.71 -1.75 20.32
N PRO A 145 6.74 -2.31 21.06
CA PRO A 145 6.07 -3.52 20.65
C PRO A 145 5.35 -3.29 19.31
N PRO A 146 5.38 -4.27 18.39
CA PRO A 146 4.72 -4.11 17.11
C PRO A 146 3.19 -4.04 17.29
N PRO A 147 2.45 -3.47 16.33
CA PRO A 147 0.98 -3.42 16.39
C PRO A 147 0.37 -4.82 16.56
N GLU A 148 -0.75 -4.93 17.28
CA GLU A 148 -1.44 -6.18 17.72
C GLU A 148 -1.66 -7.25 16.62
N LYS A 149 -1.56 -6.90 15.33
CA LYS A 149 -1.80 -7.79 14.18
C LYS A 149 -0.74 -7.68 13.09
N TRP A 150 0.46 -7.24 13.44
CA TRP A 150 1.59 -7.09 12.52
C TRP A 150 1.88 -8.38 11.75
N TYR A 151 1.75 -9.54 12.40
CA TYR A 151 2.06 -10.84 11.82
C TYR A 151 1.15 -11.18 10.64
N LYS A 152 -0.07 -10.62 10.54
CA LYS A 152 -1.00 -10.93 9.46
C LYS A 152 -0.53 -10.42 8.09
N SER A 153 0.16 -9.28 8.03
CA SER A 153 0.72 -8.79 6.77
C SER A 153 1.97 -9.57 6.39
N SER A 154 2.89 -9.73 7.34
CA SER A 154 4.13 -10.47 7.15
C SER A 154 3.87 -11.94 6.76
N GLN A 155 2.93 -12.62 7.41
CA GLN A 155 2.54 -14.00 7.09
C GLN A 155 2.03 -14.14 5.64
N LYS A 156 1.26 -13.17 5.13
CA LYS A 156 0.78 -13.20 3.74
C LYS A 156 1.93 -13.07 2.76
N ASP A 157 2.91 -12.23 3.06
CA ASP A 157 4.11 -12.06 2.23
C ASP A 157 4.98 -13.32 2.27
N GLY A 158 5.19 -13.91 3.45
CA GLY A 158 5.92 -15.17 3.60
C GLY A 158 5.27 -16.32 2.82
N ARG A 159 3.94 -16.51 2.94
CA ARG A 159 3.19 -17.51 2.15
C ARG A 159 3.30 -17.27 0.65
N TYR A 160 3.23 -16.02 0.22
CA TYR A 160 3.41 -15.64 -1.18
C TYR A 160 4.80 -16.04 -1.67
N LEU A 161 5.85 -15.74 -0.92
CA LEU A 161 7.22 -16.13 -1.30
C LEU A 161 7.40 -17.64 -1.37
N PHE A 162 6.86 -18.40 -0.41
CA PHE A 162 6.88 -19.87 -0.48
C PHE A 162 6.18 -20.39 -1.73
N SER A 163 5.01 -19.84 -2.08
CA SER A 163 4.32 -20.26 -3.32
C SER A 163 5.13 -19.96 -4.59
N LEU A 164 5.85 -18.83 -4.62
CA LEU A 164 6.71 -18.49 -5.75
C LEU A 164 7.92 -19.44 -5.86
N LEU A 165 8.47 -19.88 -4.72
CA LEU A 165 9.56 -20.86 -4.68
C LEU A 165 9.09 -22.23 -5.16
N GLU A 166 7.93 -22.69 -4.70
CA GLU A 166 7.31 -23.95 -5.12
C GLU A 166 7.02 -23.97 -6.63
N ASP A 167 6.54 -22.84 -7.16
CA ASP A 167 6.25 -22.67 -8.58
C ASP A 167 7.52 -22.45 -9.44
N GLY A 168 8.71 -22.34 -8.84
CA GLY A 168 9.97 -22.04 -9.55
C GLY A 168 10.01 -20.66 -10.23
N LYS A 169 9.18 -19.72 -9.78
CA LYS A 169 9.01 -18.39 -10.39
C LYS A 169 10.14 -17.41 -10.05
N ILE A 170 10.83 -17.60 -8.93
CA ILE A 170 11.98 -16.78 -8.50
C ILE A 170 13.26 -17.26 -9.21
N SER A 171 13.26 -17.24 -10.55
CA SER A 171 14.40 -17.69 -11.37
C SER A 171 15.02 -16.59 -12.22
N ASN A 172 14.47 -15.36 -12.19
CA ASN A 172 14.97 -14.23 -12.97
C ASN A 172 15.26 -13.00 -12.08
N ARG A 173 16.38 -12.33 -12.32
CA ARG A 173 16.78 -11.06 -11.67
C ARG A 173 15.78 -9.92 -11.91
N GLU A 174 14.92 -10.05 -12.91
CA GLU A 174 13.90 -9.06 -13.29
C GLU A 174 12.49 -9.38 -12.74
N PHE A 175 12.34 -10.37 -11.86
CA PHE A 175 11.02 -10.71 -11.31
C PHE A 175 10.46 -9.57 -10.45
N VAL A 176 9.27 -9.08 -10.81
CA VAL A 176 8.58 -8.03 -10.07
C VAL A 176 7.74 -8.66 -8.96
N PHE A 177 8.08 -8.36 -7.70
CA PHE A 177 7.36 -8.85 -6.54
C PHE A 177 6.10 -8.04 -6.27
N GLU A 178 4.95 -8.72 -6.21
CA GLU A 178 3.65 -8.12 -5.87
C GLU A 178 3.18 -8.58 -4.49
N PHE A 179 3.89 -8.13 -3.45
CA PHE A 179 3.62 -8.52 -2.07
C PHE A 179 2.16 -8.25 -1.66
N PRO A 180 1.42 -9.27 -1.18
CA PRO A 180 0.04 -9.12 -0.73
C PRO A 180 -0.19 -8.02 0.30
N SER A 181 0.80 -7.74 1.17
CA SER A 181 0.70 -6.66 2.15
C SER A 181 0.74 -5.26 1.54
N ALA A 182 1.43 -5.11 0.41
CA ALA A 182 1.53 -3.86 -0.34
C ALA A 182 0.35 -3.66 -1.32
N ARG A 183 -0.41 -4.73 -1.61
CA ARG A 183 -1.56 -4.63 -2.52
C ARG A 183 -2.60 -3.67 -1.95
N PRO A 184 -3.11 -2.73 -2.76
CA PRO A 184 -4.20 -1.88 -2.33
C PRO A 184 -5.41 -2.76 -1.98
N LYS A 185 -5.86 -2.70 -0.71
CA LYS A 185 -7.08 -3.40 -0.29
C LYS A 185 -8.21 -3.14 -1.29
N PHE A 186 -8.80 -4.23 -1.79
CA PHE A 186 -9.90 -4.21 -2.75
C PHE A 186 -11.11 -3.44 -2.21
N PHE A 187 -11.35 -3.49 -0.90
CA PHE A 187 -12.41 -2.76 -0.25
C PHE A 187 -11.87 -1.90 0.90
N ARG A 188 -12.26 -0.63 0.96
CA ARG A 188 -12.01 0.26 2.11
C ARG A 188 -13.26 1.10 2.37
N GLN A 189 -13.52 1.38 3.63
CA GLN A 189 -14.60 2.29 4.03
C GLN A 189 -14.08 3.31 5.04
N TYR A 190 -14.63 4.51 4.99
CA TYR A 190 -14.36 5.61 5.91
C TYR A 190 -15.66 6.37 6.16
N ALA A 191 -15.87 6.82 7.39
CA ALA A 191 -17.04 7.63 7.73
C ALA A 191 -16.58 8.83 8.54
N ARG A 192 -17.13 10.02 8.24
CA ARG A 192 -16.84 11.25 8.96
C ARG A 192 -18.13 11.99 9.28
N GLY A 193 -18.35 12.25 10.56
CA GLY A 193 -19.44 13.11 11.01
C GLY A 193 -19.15 14.58 10.71
N HIS A 194 -20.21 15.34 10.47
CA HIS A 194 -20.17 16.79 10.29
C HIS A 194 -21.47 17.42 10.78
N SER A 195 -21.41 18.67 11.22
CA SER A 195 -22.57 19.43 11.69
C SER A 195 -22.31 20.93 11.66
N GLY A 196 -23.38 21.72 11.73
CA GLY A 196 -23.28 23.16 11.76
C GLY A 196 -24.65 23.83 11.91
N TYR A 197 -24.64 25.15 11.69
CA TYR A 197 -25.84 25.95 11.57
C TYR A 197 -25.76 26.77 10.28
N ALA A 198 -26.89 27.00 9.63
CA ALA A 198 -26.97 27.77 8.39
C ALA A 198 -28.28 28.54 8.30
N THR A 199 -28.28 29.66 7.58
CA THR A 199 -29.51 30.36 7.20
C THR A 199 -29.79 30.09 5.74
N TYR A 200 -30.95 29.51 5.44
CA TYR A 200 -31.33 29.14 4.08
C TYR A 200 -32.76 29.61 3.81
N ARG A 201 -32.95 30.34 2.69
CA ARG A 201 -34.23 31.00 2.31
C ARG A 201 -34.86 31.83 3.43
N GLY A 202 -34.03 32.47 4.27
CA GLY A 202 -34.47 33.32 5.38
C GLY A 202 -34.73 32.59 6.69
N GLU A 203 -34.63 31.25 6.71
CA GLU A 203 -34.88 30.43 7.89
C GLU A 203 -33.58 29.84 8.45
N LYS A 204 -33.50 29.68 9.78
CA LYS A 204 -32.30 29.16 10.46
C LYS A 204 -32.43 27.66 10.69
N TYR A 205 -31.45 26.91 10.19
CA TYR A 205 -31.37 25.46 10.35
C TYR A 205 -30.14 25.05 11.15
N TYR A 206 -30.34 24.13 12.09
CA TYR A 206 -29.28 23.31 12.66
C TYR A 206 -29.18 22.04 11.84
N TRP A 207 -27.99 21.66 11.43
CA TRP A 207 -27.81 20.56 10.51
C TRP A 207 -26.66 19.66 10.93
N GLY A 208 -26.75 18.38 10.57
CA GLY A 208 -25.76 17.36 10.93
C GLY A 208 -25.86 16.14 10.05
N GLY A 209 -24.76 15.42 9.88
CA GLY A 209 -24.69 14.30 8.95
C GLY A 209 -23.43 13.47 9.06
N LEU A 210 -23.35 12.49 8.16
CA LEU A 210 -22.28 11.52 8.00
C LEU A 210 -21.88 11.43 6.53
N VAL A 211 -20.64 11.79 6.22
CA VAL A 211 -20.03 11.48 4.94
C VAL A 211 -19.46 10.07 5.00
N TYR A 212 -20.07 9.14 4.27
CA TYR A 212 -19.60 7.77 4.08
C TYR A 212 -18.83 7.66 2.75
N GLN A 213 -17.61 7.13 2.82
CA GLN A 213 -16.76 6.88 1.67
C GLN A 213 -16.48 5.39 1.55
N MET A 214 -16.76 4.83 0.38
CA MET A 214 -16.51 3.44 0.06
C MET A 214 -15.59 3.37 -1.14
N TYR A 215 -14.53 2.58 -1.03
CA TYR A 215 -13.57 2.32 -2.11
C TYR A 215 -13.72 0.85 -2.50
N LEU A 216 -14.12 0.62 -3.75
CA LEU A 216 -14.13 -0.69 -4.39
C LEU A 216 -13.11 -0.66 -5.53
N TRP A 217 -11.92 -1.21 -5.25
CA TRP A 217 -10.76 -1.17 -6.13
C TRP A 217 -10.38 0.27 -6.53
N LYS A 218 -10.59 0.64 -7.81
CA LYS A 218 -10.33 1.98 -8.34
C LYS A 218 -11.56 2.89 -8.31
N ILE A 219 -12.72 2.37 -7.89
CA ILE A 219 -13.96 3.14 -7.78
C ILE A 219 -14.09 3.64 -6.34
N LYS A 220 -14.38 4.93 -6.18
CA LYS A 220 -14.68 5.58 -4.92
C LYS A 220 -16.10 6.13 -4.98
N PHE A 221 -16.96 5.60 -4.12
CA PHE A 221 -18.33 6.07 -3.92
C PHE A 221 -18.38 6.91 -2.64
N VAL A 222 -18.90 8.14 -2.74
CA VAL A 222 -19.07 9.03 -1.59
C VAL A 222 -20.53 9.38 -1.45
N TYR A 223 -21.07 9.09 -0.27
CA TYR A 223 -22.45 9.34 0.12
C TYR A 223 -22.46 10.30 1.30
N ASP A 224 -23.30 11.32 1.27
CA ASP A 224 -23.42 12.29 2.34
C ASP A 224 -24.83 12.25 2.90
N LEU A 225 -25.01 11.60 4.04
CA LEU A 225 -26.28 11.46 4.73
C LEU A 225 -26.42 12.61 5.74
N TRP A 226 -27.33 13.56 5.52
CA TRP A 226 -27.42 14.75 6.39
C TRP A 226 -28.86 15.16 6.62
N PHE A 227 -29.14 15.71 7.80
CA PHE A 227 -30.45 16.21 8.21
C PHE A 227 -30.32 17.66 8.65
N ALA A 228 -31.38 18.45 8.45
CA ALA A 228 -31.47 19.80 8.98
C ALA A 228 -32.83 20.05 9.63
N TYR A 229 -32.81 20.76 10.75
CA TYR A 229 -33.97 21.08 11.57
C TYR A 229 -34.03 22.58 11.88
N SER A 230 -35.20 23.16 11.72
CA SER A 230 -35.54 24.51 12.14
C SER A 230 -36.61 24.47 13.23
N PHE A 231 -36.50 25.39 14.18
CA PHE A 231 -37.52 25.59 15.22
C PHE A 231 -38.83 26.20 14.69
N GLN A 232 -38.84 26.73 13.46
CA GLN A 232 -40.04 27.32 12.85
C GLN A 232 -40.76 26.30 11.94
N SER A 233 -40.05 25.70 10.97
CA SER A 233 -40.64 24.78 9.99
C SER A 233 -40.44 23.29 10.28
N GLY A 234 -39.66 22.92 11.31
CA GLY A 234 -39.25 21.53 11.53
C GLY A 234 -38.15 21.06 10.58
N PHE A 235 -38.21 19.82 10.09
CA PHE A 235 -37.16 19.26 9.22
C PHE A 235 -37.18 19.89 7.81
N TYR A 236 -35.99 20.15 7.26
CA TYR A 236 -35.79 20.84 5.98
C TYR A 236 -36.38 20.11 4.75
N ARG A 237 -36.53 18.78 4.80
CA ARG A 237 -37.15 17.98 3.73
C ARG A 237 -37.64 16.66 4.31
N ASP A 238 -38.79 16.16 3.83
CA ASP A 238 -39.31 14.83 4.18
C ASP A 238 -38.68 13.77 3.25
N TRP A 239 -38.14 12.70 3.80
CA TRP A 239 -37.30 11.71 3.09
C TRP A 239 -38.13 10.63 2.41
N ALA A 240 -39.21 11.02 1.75
CA ALA A 240 -40.24 10.09 1.32
C ALA A 240 -39.96 9.47 -0.06
N GLY A 241 -39.15 10.11 -0.91
CA GLY A 241 -38.88 9.68 -2.29
C GLY A 241 -37.60 8.88 -2.47
N TRP A 242 -37.54 8.03 -3.51
CA TRP A 242 -36.30 7.33 -3.89
C TRP A 242 -35.29 8.29 -4.53
N GLU A 243 -35.79 9.35 -5.16
CA GLU A 243 -35.00 10.43 -5.76
C GLU A 243 -34.14 11.13 -4.71
N ASP A 244 -34.66 11.29 -3.49
CA ASP A 244 -33.93 11.90 -2.37
C ASP A 244 -32.68 11.07 -2.01
N TRP A 245 -32.73 9.74 -2.07
CA TRP A 245 -31.56 8.89 -1.80
C TRP A 245 -30.46 9.08 -2.84
N VAL A 246 -30.84 9.28 -4.12
CA VAL A 246 -29.86 9.54 -5.18
C VAL A 246 -29.23 10.92 -5.01
N ASP A 247 -29.99 11.92 -4.56
CA ASP A 247 -29.49 13.27 -4.27
C ASP A 247 -28.43 13.29 -3.16
N HIS A 248 -28.36 12.29 -2.28
CA HIS A 248 -27.32 12.19 -1.24
C HIS A 248 -26.02 11.55 -1.74
N ILE A 249 -25.99 11.00 -2.96
CA ILE A 249 -24.72 10.58 -3.59
C ILE A 249 -23.89 11.83 -3.82
N LYS A 250 -22.86 12.03 -2.99
CA LYS A 250 -21.99 13.20 -3.07
C LYS A 250 -21.20 13.19 -4.36
N TYR A 251 -20.53 12.08 -4.67
CA TYR A 251 -19.94 11.83 -5.98
C TYR A 251 -19.51 10.37 -6.14
N ILE A 252 -19.35 9.95 -7.38
CA ILE A 252 -18.67 8.73 -7.78
C ILE A 252 -17.39 9.13 -8.50
N GLU A 253 -16.28 8.50 -8.13
CA GLU A 253 -14.96 8.71 -8.71
C GLU A 253 -14.42 7.37 -9.22
N VAL A 254 -13.89 7.36 -10.43
CA VAL A 254 -13.22 6.20 -11.03
C VAL A 254 -11.78 6.60 -11.30
N PHE A 255 -10.86 5.84 -10.72
CA PHE A 255 -9.43 6.15 -10.60
C PHE A 255 -9.17 7.42 -9.79
N ARG A 256 -7.92 7.64 -9.37
CA ARG A 256 -7.56 8.80 -8.54
C ARG A 256 -7.12 9.97 -9.42
N ARG A 257 -7.27 11.19 -8.92
CA ARG A 257 -6.63 12.36 -9.56
C ARG A 257 -5.13 12.08 -9.72
N GLY A 258 -4.62 12.14 -10.95
CA GLY A 258 -3.23 11.81 -11.30
C GLY A 258 -3.01 10.40 -11.88
N ASP A 259 -4.01 9.51 -11.83
CA ASP A 259 -3.99 8.28 -12.64
C ASP A 259 -4.15 8.66 -14.14
N PRO A 260 -3.70 7.82 -15.10
CA PRO A 260 -3.75 8.14 -16.54
C PRO A 260 -5.13 8.43 -17.10
N VAL A 261 -6.17 7.94 -16.44
CA VAL A 261 -7.57 8.29 -16.68
C VAL A 261 -8.19 8.52 -15.31
N PHE A 262 -8.95 9.59 -15.16
CA PHE A 262 -9.71 9.94 -13.97
C PHE A 262 -11.08 10.43 -14.40
N LEU A 263 -12.13 9.92 -13.76
CA LEU A 263 -13.51 10.34 -13.99
C LEU A 263 -14.17 10.61 -12.65
N ARG A 264 -14.91 11.71 -12.54
CA ARG A 264 -15.79 12.00 -11.41
C ARG A 264 -17.14 12.49 -11.90
N VAL A 265 -18.21 12.03 -11.25
CA VAL A 265 -19.58 12.49 -11.47
C VAL A 265 -20.23 12.83 -10.13
N GLY A 266 -20.92 13.97 -10.03
CA GLY A 266 -21.53 14.51 -8.81
C GLY A 266 -20.89 15.85 -8.39
N LEU A 267 -20.54 15.98 -7.11
CA LEU A 267 -19.89 17.16 -6.58
C LEU A 267 -18.42 17.24 -7.05
N ILE A 268 -18.10 18.30 -7.78
CA ILE A 268 -16.75 18.68 -8.18
C ILE A 268 -16.19 19.57 -7.07
N GLU A 269 -15.08 19.15 -6.47
CA GLU A 269 -14.41 19.88 -5.40
C GLU A 269 -12.99 20.25 -5.84
N ASN A 270 -12.58 21.48 -5.51
CA ASN A 270 -11.23 22.03 -5.71
C ASN A 270 -10.73 21.90 -7.16
N LYS A 271 -11.60 22.13 -8.14
CA LYS A 271 -11.21 22.08 -9.55
C LYS A 271 -10.28 23.25 -9.85
N ARG A 272 -9.14 22.92 -10.45
CA ARG A 272 -8.19 23.88 -11.01
C ARG A 272 -8.09 23.65 -12.51
N TYR A 273 -8.14 24.73 -13.27
CA TYR A 273 -8.09 24.71 -14.72
C TYR A 273 -7.19 25.84 -15.24
N GLY A 274 -6.43 25.58 -16.32
CA GLY A 274 -5.49 26.56 -16.87
C GLY A 274 -4.40 27.00 -15.89
N ARG A 275 -3.86 26.08 -15.08
CA ARG A 275 -2.91 26.37 -13.97
C ARG A 275 -3.47 27.31 -12.89
N GLY A 276 -4.79 27.41 -12.76
CA GLY A 276 -5.45 28.33 -11.83
C GLY A 276 -5.73 29.72 -12.40
N LEU A 277 -5.32 30.01 -13.64
CA LEU A 277 -5.59 31.31 -14.27
C LEU A 277 -7.02 31.41 -14.79
N LEU A 278 -7.61 30.31 -15.26
CA LEU A 278 -8.97 30.28 -15.81
C LEU A 278 -9.99 29.91 -14.75
N VAL A 279 -9.68 28.88 -13.96
CA VAL A 279 -10.50 28.43 -12.84
C VAL A 279 -9.56 28.02 -11.72
N ASP A 280 -9.70 28.61 -10.54
CA ASP A 280 -9.02 28.16 -9.33
C ASP A 280 -10.04 27.85 -8.25
N ASN A 281 -9.79 26.75 -7.54
CA ASN A 281 -10.58 26.29 -6.41
C ASN A 281 -12.10 26.22 -6.66
N TYR A 282 -12.51 25.83 -7.86
CA TYR A 282 -13.93 25.75 -8.20
C TYR A 282 -14.63 24.59 -7.51
N ASN A 283 -15.85 24.87 -7.03
CA ASN A 283 -16.78 23.91 -6.46
C ASN A 283 -18.17 24.17 -7.06
N ASN A 284 -18.85 23.12 -7.49
CA ASN A 284 -20.23 23.22 -8.00
C ASN A 284 -21.30 23.06 -6.88
N ALA A 285 -20.89 23.18 -5.62
CA ALA A 285 -21.77 23.43 -4.49
C ALA A 285 -22.39 24.83 -4.59
N VAL A 286 -23.72 24.92 -4.48
CA VAL A 286 -24.42 26.20 -4.38
C VAL A 286 -24.51 26.62 -2.91
N PHE A 287 -25.02 25.72 -2.06
CA PHE A 287 -25.14 25.95 -0.62
C PHE A 287 -25.20 24.62 0.11
N LEU A 288 -24.06 24.07 0.53
CA LEU A 288 -24.05 22.79 1.23
C LEU A 288 -24.68 22.89 2.64
N PRO A 289 -25.39 21.85 3.08
CA PRO A 289 -25.76 20.64 2.33
C PRO A 289 -27.07 20.78 1.49
N PHE A 290 -27.72 21.94 1.52
CA PHE A 290 -29.07 22.21 1.00
C PHE A 290 -29.19 22.21 -0.54
N GLU A 291 -28.19 22.74 -1.26
CA GLU A 291 -28.18 22.85 -2.72
C GLU A 291 -26.79 22.51 -3.28
N LYS A 292 -26.73 21.52 -4.20
CA LYS A 292 -25.54 21.16 -4.96
C LYS A 292 -25.92 20.88 -6.41
N LEU A 293 -24.97 21.07 -7.32
CA LEU A 293 -25.10 20.65 -8.72
C LEU A 293 -24.44 19.29 -8.92
N ASN A 294 -24.93 18.55 -9.92
CA ASN A 294 -24.37 17.26 -10.30
C ASN A 294 -23.51 17.44 -11.55
N GLY A 295 -22.23 17.73 -11.37
CA GLY A 295 -21.27 17.97 -12.44
C GLY A 295 -20.57 16.69 -12.89
N ALA A 296 -19.73 16.81 -13.91
CA ALA A 296 -18.83 15.76 -14.34
C ALA A 296 -17.44 16.31 -14.67
N GLU A 297 -16.41 15.53 -14.39
CA GLU A 297 -15.01 15.84 -14.66
C GLU A 297 -14.32 14.60 -15.24
N LEU A 298 -13.63 14.77 -16.37
CA LEU A 298 -12.82 13.73 -17.00
C LEU A 298 -11.42 14.28 -17.25
N ASN A 299 -10.41 13.57 -16.76
CA ASN A 299 -9.01 13.85 -16.99
C ASN A 299 -8.34 12.62 -17.60
N ILE A 300 -7.57 12.83 -18.66
CA ILE A 300 -6.78 11.80 -19.36
C ILE A 300 -5.36 12.33 -19.44
N ASP A 301 -4.39 11.56 -18.97
CA ASP A 301 -2.96 11.86 -19.05
C ASP A 301 -2.20 10.63 -19.55
N LEU A 302 -2.07 10.53 -20.87
CA LEU A 302 -1.31 9.52 -21.59
C LEU A 302 -0.03 10.15 -22.17
N ALA A 303 0.98 9.33 -22.43
CA ALA A 303 2.30 9.81 -22.87
C ALA A 303 2.27 10.84 -24.03
N ASN A 304 1.37 10.65 -25.00
CA ASN A 304 1.26 11.52 -26.18
C ASN A 304 -0.07 12.30 -26.25
N PHE A 305 -0.93 12.17 -25.25
CA PHE A 305 -2.26 12.79 -25.26
C PHE A 305 -2.70 13.15 -23.85
N LYS A 306 -3.07 14.41 -23.65
CA LYS A 306 -3.67 14.89 -22.41
C LYS A 306 -5.00 15.54 -22.72
N ALA A 307 -6.02 15.26 -21.91
CA ALA A 307 -7.28 15.97 -21.97
C ALA A 307 -7.81 16.25 -20.58
N ASP A 308 -8.43 17.39 -20.38
CA ASP A 308 -9.11 17.74 -19.15
C ASP A 308 -10.41 18.47 -19.50
N VAL A 309 -11.55 17.88 -19.17
CA VAL A 309 -12.87 18.42 -19.43
C VAL A 309 -13.71 18.38 -18.16
N PHE A 310 -14.48 19.43 -17.92
CA PHE A 310 -15.46 19.45 -16.86
C PHE A 310 -16.72 20.23 -17.25
N ILE A 311 -17.83 19.88 -16.61
CA ILE A 311 -19.12 20.59 -16.67
C ILE A 311 -19.65 20.74 -15.25
N ASN A 312 -20.21 21.91 -14.93
CA ASN A 312 -20.69 22.19 -13.58
C ASN A 312 -21.96 21.42 -13.19
N ASP A 313 -22.84 21.21 -14.16
CA ASP A 313 -24.09 20.48 -14.02
C ASP A 313 -24.37 19.69 -15.30
N VAL A 314 -24.61 18.39 -15.16
CA VAL A 314 -24.98 17.47 -16.23
C VAL A 314 -26.38 17.78 -16.75
N LYS A 315 -27.28 18.28 -15.88
CA LYS A 315 -28.67 18.55 -16.25
C LYS A 315 -28.81 19.85 -17.01
N TYR A 316 -28.19 20.92 -16.50
CA TYR A 316 -28.23 22.25 -17.09
C TYR A 316 -26.83 22.89 -17.10
N PRO A 317 -25.97 22.52 -18.06
CA PRO A 317 -24.59 22.99 -18.11
C PRO A 317 -24.55 24.51 -18.34
N ALA A 318 -24.10 25.24 -17.34
CA ALA A 318 -23.92 26.70 -17.38
C ALA A 318 -22.44 27.11 -17.42
N LEU A 319 -21.56 26.23 -16.95
CA LEU A 319 -20.11 26.40 -16.95
C LEU A 319 -19.47 25.09 -17.41
N PHE A 320 -18.62 25.18 -18.42
CA PHE A 320 -17.81 24.06 -18.87
C PHE A 320 -16.38 24.54 -19.12
N GLY A 321 -15.45 23.59 -19.22
CA GLY A 321 -14.09 23.88 -19.64
C GLY A 321 -13.47 22.61 -20.20
N GLY A 322 -12.66 22.77 -21.24
CA GLY A 322 -12.08 21.65 -21.97
C GLY A 322 -10.73 21.98 -22.55
N TYR A 323 -9.72 21.21 -22.20
CA TYR A 323 -8.36 21.31 -22.73
C TYR A 323 -8.00 19.97 -23.34
N ALA A 324 -7.38 20.00 -24.51
CA ALA A 324 -6.75 18.84 -25.11
C ALA A 324 -5.37 19.20 -25.63
N HIS A 325 -4.43 18.29 -25.44
CA HIS A 325 -3.08 18.38 -25.96
C HIS A 325 -2.68 17.06 -26.57
N ARG A 326 -2.12 17.13 -27.78
CA ARG A 326 -1.58 15.96 -28.47
C ARG A 326 -0.17 16.24 -28.95
N LYS A 327 0.75 15.35 -28.56
CA LYS A 327 2.14 15.37 -29.01
C LYS A 327 2.27 14.41 -30.20
N PHE A 328 2.71 14.93 -31.35
CA PHE A 328 2.97 14.14 -32.55
C PHE A 328 4.45 13.77 -32.67
N SER A 329 5.33 14.65 -32.21
CA SER A 329 6.78 14.43 -32.13
C SER A 329 7.39 15.29 -31.02
N ASP A 330 8.69 15.17 -30.77
CA ASP A 330 9.41 16.04 -29.83
C ASP A 330 9.41 17.52 -30.24
N ARG A 331 9.05 17.83 -31.48
CA ARG A 331 9.01 19.19 -32.02
C ARG A 331 7.61 19.69 -32.35
N LEU A 332 6.60 18.82 -32.37
CA LEU A 332 5.23 19.17 -32.74
C LEU A 332 4.22 18.71 -31.70
N SER A 333 3.57 19.69 -31.10
CA SER A 333 2.47 19.54 -30.14
C SER A 333 1.34 20.49 -30.48
N ILE A 334 0.11 20.01 -30.41
CA ILE A 334 -1.11 20.81 -30.60
C ILE A 334 -1.80 20.97 -29.25
N TYR A 335 -2.22 22.20 -28.94
CA TYR A 335 -3.00 22.56 -27.76
C TYR A 335 -4.35 23.12 -28.22
N ILE A 336 -5.44 22.62 -27.65
CA ILE A 336 -6.81 23.08 -27.88
C ILE A 336 -7.40 23.46 -26.54
N TYR A 337 -7.98 24.65 -26.44
CA TYR A 337 -8.67 25.14 -25.27
C TYR A 337 -10.10 25.54 -25.64
N ALA A 338 -11.05 25.15 -24.79
CA ALA A 338 -12.44 25.54 -24.78
C ALA A 338 -12.80 25.94 -23.34
N ALA A 339 -13.56 27.00 -23.19
CA ALA A 339 -14.05 27.54 -21.93
C ALA A 339 -15.42 28.17 -22.14
#